data_AF-A0ABD2Q8R7-F1
#
_entry.id   AF-A0ABD2Q8R7-F1
#
_cell.length_a   1.000
_cell.length_b   1.000
_cell.length_c   1.000
_cell.angle_alpha   90.00
_cell.angle_beta   90.00
_cell.angle_gamma   90.00
#
_symmetry.space_group_name_H-M   'P 1'
#
loop_
_entity.id
_entity.type
_entity.pdbx_description
1 polymer ?
#
loop_
_entity_poly.entity_id
_entity_poly.type
_entity_poly.pdbx_seq_one_letter_code
_entity_poly.pdbx_strand_id
1 'polypeptide(L)'
;MAAAAQNLAIRQWTREDLEDKYMRLYEDNLVLKKHSVEQDDKIKKLSAKINKLTSDYARGGGAKSLDIANLEQKIQKLESENLNLKNRIKLGNEQIKSLRGKRTESTSGKRQTPGGSPSRSNLSDADIRAQNTALEQAIKHLANQNKENEDTIKQLKSNESTQKEEINRLVQAASVRQKSVLEENIALISAQRELRESKNNLTISEQKLQDAESKIEKLKESSLQLAQELERFSKESKEREQQFNLLQASTDQKGSSRLKILELQTKLNELQVSLQVAEERAAKAEKELDLRRQVQKPVNSSLTVEEFGKAVGFESKDIEEALQILRERKSQKNQEVMMKENLHVFNRIQDKSATDSAVRLKELQSLHLETVEELEKTRRLLVVQYRLNTEYKSETKLMAERMGLVQADSNQKLSEYARLLDNKSEHIRRLELKLKDLAYGTYASSKMQDLGVRPPLFVEESISSIRNGTNMIEVHLGKFFLNQQAIKFLSSGIGAKENFDPQSLQFFFIWDFFDYETQTTAVLSGTTIDFNITVQYLIQMDDVTLHYLHRVSLKF
;
A
#
# COMPACT_ATOMS: atom_id res chain seq x y z
N MET A 1 13.20 -44.43 12.18
CA MET A 1 14.17 -44.07 13.24
C MET A 1 13.95 -42.66 13.82
N ALA A 2 13.60 -41.63 13.03
CA ALA A 2 13.39 -40.26 13.55
C ALA A 2 12.27 -40.12 14.61
N ALA A 3 11.13 -40.80 14.43
CA ALA A 3 10.01 -40.73 15.38
C ALA A 3 10.31 -41.36 16.76
N ALA A 4 11.16 -42.40 16.80
CA ALA A 4 11.55 -43.06 18.04
C ALA A 4 12.53 -42.20 18.85
N ALA A 5 13.44 -41.47 18.17
CA ALA A 5 14.35 -40.51 18.79
C ALA A 5 13.62 -39.28 19.35
N GLN A 6 12.58 -38.78 18.65
CA GLN A 6 11.72 -37.72 19.17
C GLN A 6 10.97 -38.14 20.44
N ASN A 7 10.41 -39.35 20.48
CA ASN A 7 9.68 -39.83 21.66
C ASN A 7 10.58 -40.02 22.90
N LEU A 8 11.86 -40.37 22.73
CA LEU A 8 12.82 -40.40 23.83
C LEU A 8 13.15 -38.99 24.35
N ALA A 9 13.30 -38.02 23.44
CA ALA A 9 13.56 -36.62 23.79
C ALA A 9 12.37 -35.96 24.51
N ILE A 10 11.15 -36.26 24.07
CA ILE A 10 9.92 -35.73 24.67
C ILE A 10 9.73 -36.24 26.11
N ARG A 11 10.19 -37.46 26.43
CA ARG A 11 10.15 -38.01 27.80
C ARG A 11 11.09 -37.30 28.78
N GLN A 12 12.09 -36.57 28.29
CA GLN A 12 13.05 -35.83 29.12
C GLN A 12 12.67 -34.35 29.29
N TRP A 13 11.64 -33.87 28.59
CA TRP A 13 11.20 -32.48 28.66
C TRP A 13 10.37 -32.22 29.92
N THR A 14 10.60 -31.06 30.52
CA THR A 14 9.74 -30.59 31.62
C THR A 14 8.38 -30.19 31.07
N ARG A 15 7.40 -30.01 31.96
CA ARG A 15 6.05 -29.60 31.57
C ARG A 15 6.05 -28.27 30.80
N GLU A 16 6.87 -27.31 31.23
CA GLU A 16 7.01 -26.00 30.59
C GLU A 16 7.62 -26.14 29.19
N ASP A 17 8.66 -26.97 29.01
CA ASP A 17 9.25 -27.22 27.68
C ASP A 17 8.25 -27.86 26.71
N LEU A 18 7.39 -28.75 27.21
CA LEU A 18 6.32 -29.39 26.45
C LEU A 18 5.24 -28.40 26.04
N GLU A 19 4.82 -27.53 26.96
CA GLU A 19 3.82 -26.48 26.71
C GLU A 19 4.35 -25.44 25.69
N ASP A 20 5.58 -24.96 25.83
CA ASP A 20 6.21 -24.04 24.88
C ASP A 20 6.37 -24.64 23.48
N LYS A 21 6.82 -25.90 23.40
CA LYS A 21 6.94 -26.60 22.12
C LYS A 21 5.57 -26.82 21.48
N TYR A 22 4.56 -27.16 22.27
CA TYR A 22 3.19 -27.32 21.81
C TYR A 22 2.63 -26.00 21.26
N MET A 23 2.83 -24.89 21.96
CA MET A 23 2.36 -23.57 21.53
C MET A 23 3.01 -23.13 20.22
N ARG A 24 4.33 -23.29 20.08
CA ARG A 24 5.02 -22.97 18.81
C ARG A 24 4.55 -23.87 17.66
N LEU A 25 4.43 -25.17 17.90
CA LEU A 25 3.91 -26.10 16.88
C LEU A 25 2.45 -25.83 16.53
N TYR A 26 1.64 -25.36 17.48
CA TYR A 26 0.26 -24.97 17.25
C TYR A 26 0.18 -23.69 16.40
N GLU A 27 0.99 -22.68 16.72
CA GLU A 27 1.12 -21.45 15.92
C GLU A 27 1.60 -21.76 14.50
N ASP A 28 2.65 -22.57 14.34
CA ASP A 28 3.15 -23.03 13.05
C ASP A 28 2.06 -23.79 12.27
N ASN A 29 1.28 -24.66 12.94
CA ASN A 29 0.17 -25.37 12.31
C ASN A 29 -0.94 -24.42 11.84
N LEU A 30 -1.19 -23.36 12.60
CA LEU A 30 -2.21 -22.36 12.30
C LEU A 30 -1.79 -21.51 11.09
N VAL A 31 -0.50 -21.15 10.99
CA VAL A 31 0.08 -20.49 9.82
C VAL A 31 0.03 -21.40 8.60
N LEU A 32 0.41 -22.68 8.74
CA LEU A 32 0.35 -23.65 7.65
C LEU A 32 -1.08 -23.87 7.14
N LYS A 33 -2.07 -23.94 8.03
CA LYS A 33 -3.50 -24.02 7.65
C LYS A 33 -3.94 -22.78 6.88
N LYS A 34 -3.55 -21.57 7.32
CA LYS A 34 -3.85 -20.32 6.59
C LYS A 34 -3.26 -20.36 5.18
N HIS A 35 -1.97 -20.73 5.05
CA HIS A 35 -1.32 -20.83 3.75
C HIS A 35 -1.96 -21.91 2.86
N SER A 36 -2.38 -23.05 3.43
CA SER A 36 -3.10 -24.10 2.68
C SER A 36 -4.41 -23.58 2.10
N VAL A 37 -5.21 -22.85 2.90
CA VAL A 37 -6.48 -22.25 2.44
C VAL A 37 -6.22 -21.21 1.34
N GLU A 38 -5.20 -20.36 1.49
CA GLU A 38 -4.82 -19.39 0.46
C GLU A 38 -4.39 -20.06 -0.85
N GLN A 39 -3.68 -21.19 -0.78
CA GLN A 39 -3.29 -21.95 -1.97
C GLN A 39 -4.50 -22.62 -2.63
N ASP A 40 -5.42 -23.20 -1.85
CA ASP A 40 -6.67 -23.76 -2.37
C ASP A 40 -7.52 -22.70 -3.08
N ASP A 41 -7.59 -21.48 -2.54
CA ASP A 41 -8.29 -20.37 -3.18
C ASP A 41 -7.62 -19.92 -4.48
N LYS A 42 -6.28 -19.93 -4.55
CA LYS A 42 -5.55 -19.70 -5.80
C LYS A 42 -5.86 -20.79 -6.83
N ILE A 43 -5.86 -22.05 -6.42
CA ILE A 43 -6.20 -23.19 -7.30
C ILE A 43 -7.64 -23.07 -7.82
N LYS A 44 -8.60 -22.69 -6.98
CA LYS A 44 -9.99 -22.44 -7.40
C LYS A 44 -10.08 -21.29 -8.41
N LYS A 45 -9.38 -20.18 -8.18
CA LYS A 45 -9.35 -19.03 -9.10
C LYS A 45 -8.72 -19.39 -10.45
N LEU A 46 -7.62 -20.13 -10.43
CA LEU A 46 -6.97 -20.62 -11.66
C LEU A 46 -7.88 -21.60 -12.41
N SER A 47 -8.51 -22.54 -11.72
CA SER A 47 -9.49 -23.46 -12.30
C SER A 47 -10.68 -22.72 -12.92
N ALA A 48 -11.22 -21.71 -12.24
CA ALA A 48 -12.29 -20.87 -12.78
C ALA A 48 -11.83 -20.08 -14.02
N LYS A 49 -10.60 -19.56 -14.03
CA LYS A 49 -10.02 -18.85 -15.18
C LYS A 49 -9.79 -19.78 -16.35
N ILE A 50 -9.31 -21.00 -16.11
CA ILE A 50 -9.17 -22.05 -17.13
C ILE A 50 -10.55 -22.38 -17.70
N ASN A 51 -11.55 -22.67 -16.86
CA ASN A 51 -12.91 -22.97 -17.32
C ASN A 51 -13.52 -21.81 -18.12
N LYS A 52 -13.28 -20.56 -17.71
CA LYS A 52 -13.71 -19.38 -18.46
C LYS A 52 -13.00 -19.27 -19.81
N LEU A 53 -11.68 -19.45 -19.86
CA LEU A 53 -10.92 -19.44 -21.11
C LEU A 53 -11.34 -20.59 -22.04
N THR A 54 -11.60 -21.78 -21.51
CA THR A 54 -12.13 -22.92 -22.26
C THR A 54 -13.54 -22.63 -22.78
N SER A 55 -14.40 -21.98 -21.98
CA SER A 55 -15.74 -21.57 -22.42
C SER A 55 -15.71 -20.43 -23.43
N ASP A 56 -14.79 -19.47 -23.29
CA ASP A 56 -14.60 -18.36 -24.22
C ASP A 56 -13.98 -18.86 -25.53
N TYR A 57 -13.14 -19.89 -25.47
CA TYR A 57 -12.65 -20.61 -26.64
C TYR A 57 -13.79 -21.36 -27.36
N ALA A 58 -14.71 -21.98 -26.61
CA ALA A 58 -15.88 -22.64 -27.17
C ALA A 58 -16.91 -21.64 -27.77
N ARG A 59 -17.02 -20.41 -27.21
CA ARG A 59 -17.96 -19.38 -27.67
C ARG A 59 -17.39 -18.43 -28.74
N GLY A 60 -16.06 -18.28 -28.83
CA GLY A 60 -15.37 -17.40 -29.77
C GLY A 60 -14.87 -18.07 -31.06
N GLY A 61 -15.26 -19.32 -31.32
CA GLY A 61 -14.74 -20.15 -32.42
C GLY A 61 -15.24 -19.81 -33.84
N GLY A 62 -16.03 -18.75 -34.05
CA GLY A 62 -16.57 -18.44 -35.39
C GLY A 62 -15.54 -17.89 -36.37
N ALA A 63 -14.73 -16.93 -35.95
CA ALA A 63 -13.80 -16.22 -36.85
C ALA A 63 -12.51 -17.01 -37.14
N LYS A 64 -11.96 -17.72 -36.15
CA LYS A 64 -10.76 -18.56 -36.35
C LYS A 64 -11.05 -19.88 -37.03
N SER A 65 -12.26 -20.45 -36.89
CA SER A 65 -12.66 -21.65 -37.64
C SER A 65 -12.79 -21.37 -39.14
N LEU A 66 -13.28 -20.18 -39.52
CA LEU A 66 -13.33 -19.74 -40.92
C LEU A 66 -11.92 -19.57 -41.52
N ASP A 67 -10.98 -18.97 -40.78
CA ASP A 67 -9.59 -18.85 -41.24
C ASP A 67 -8.86 -20.21 -41.30
N ILE A 68 -9.10 -21.10 -40.34
CA ILE A 68 -8.55 -22.47 -40.36
C ILE A 68 -9.13 -23.27 -41.53
N ALA A 69 -10.45 -23.21 -41.76
CA ALA A 69 -11.09 -23.87 -42.90
C ALA A 69 -10.59 -23.32 -44.24
N ASN A 70 -10.37 -22.00 -44.33
CA ASN A 70 -9.79 -21.37 -45.53
C ASN A 70 -8.32 -21.78 -45.74
N LEU A 71 -7.54 -21.90 -44.66
CA LEU A 71 -6.16 -22.39 -44.72
C LEU A 71 -6.09 -23.88 -45.06
N GLU A 72 -6.99 -24.70 -44.52
CA GLU A 72 -7.11 -26.13 -44.84
C GLU A 72 -7.53 -26.34 -46.30
N GLN A 73 -8.48 -25.57 -46.82
CA GLN A 73 -8.82 -25.59 -48.25
C GLN A 73 -7.64 -25.14 -49.13
N LYS A 74 -6.86 -24.14 -48.69
CA LYS A 74 -5.66 -23.68 -49.39
C LYS A 74 -4.59 -24.79 -49.41
N ILE A 75 -4.40 -25.48 -48.30
CA ILE A 75 -3.46 -26.61 -48.18
C ILE A 75 -3.90 -27.75 -49.09
N GLN A 76 -5.18 -28.16 -49.06
CA GLN A 76 -5.69 -29.20 -49.97
C GLN A 76 -5.51 -28.85 -51.45
N LYS A 77 -5.73 -27.57 -51.82
CA LYS A 77 -5.52 -27.11 -53.19
C LYS A 77 -4.04 -27.16 -53.59
N LEU A 78 -3.14 -26.73 -52.72
CA LEU A 78 -1.69 -26.81 -52.94
C LEU A 78 -1.19 -28.26 -52.98
N GLU A 79 -1.77 -29.17 -52.20
CA GLU A 79 -1.47 -30.60 -52.24
C GLU A 79 -1.94 -31.25 -53.55
N SER A 80 -3.13 -30.90 -54.03
CA SER A 80 -3.64 -31.29 -55.35
C SER A 80 -2.74 -30.78 -56.47
N GLU A 81 -2.33 -29.51 -56.43
CA GLU A 81 -1.42 -28.92 -57.40
C GLU A 81 -0.04 -29.58 -57.36
N ASN A 82 0.50 -29.86 -56.17
CA ASN A 82 1.75 -30.60 -56.01
C ASN A 82 1.64 -32.03 -56.51
N LEU A 83 0.51 -32.72 -56.28
CA LEU A 83 0.28 -34.05 -56.83
C LEU A 83 0.23 -34.02 -58.36
N ASN A 84 -0.43 -33.00 -58.92
CA ASN A 84 -0.52 -32.81 -60.36
C ASN A 84 0.84 -32.46 -61.00
N LEU A 85 1.63 -31.60 -60.34
CA LEU A 85 3.02 -31.30 -60.73
C LEU A 85 3.90 -32.54 -60.61
N LYS A 86 3.75 -33.34 -59.55
CA LYS A 86 4.47 -34.61 -59.37
C LYS A 86 4.11 -35.62 -60.44
N ASN A 87 2.85 -35.68 -60.86
CA ASN A 87 2.40 -36.51 -61.99
C ASN A 87 2.91 -35.97 -63.33
N ARG A 88 2.94 -34.65 -63.55
CA ARG A 88 3.58 -34.03 -64.73
C ARG A 88 5.08 -34.29 -64.78
N ILE A 89 5.78 -34.26 -63.65
CA ILE A 89 7.19 -34.61 -63.55
C ILE A 89 7.39 -36.10 -63.82
N LYS A 90 6.52 -36.98 -63.31
CA LYS A 90 6.55 -38.42 -63.65
C LYS A 90 6.34 -38.66 -65.14
N LEU A 91 5.31 -38.05 -65.74
CA LEU A 91 5.04 -38.13 -67.18
C LEU A 91 6.18 -37.53 -68.02
N GLY A 92 6.74 -36.40 -67.58
CA GLY A 92 7.92 -35.79 -68.19
C GLY A 92 9.15 -36.68 -68.07
N ASN A 93 9.36 -37.34 -66.93
CA ASN A 93 10.42 -38.31 -66.73
C ASN A 93 10.19 -39.58 -67.55
N GLU A 94 8.95 -40.04 -67.71
CA GLU A 94 8.58 -41.16 -68.59
C GLU A 94 8.77 -40.79 -70.07
N GLN A 95 8.44 -39.57 -70.47
CA GLN A 95 8.76 -39.01 -71.79
C GLN A 95 10.28 -38.89 -72.00
N ILE A 96 11.04 -38.42 -71.00
CA ILE A 96 12.51 -38.37 -71.04
C ILE A 96 13.09 -39.79 -71.08
N LYS A 97 12.49 -40.76 -70.38
CA LYS A 97 12.90 -42.17 -70.39
C LYS A 97 12.51 -42.86 -71.70
N SER A 98 11.43 -42.44 -72.36
CA SER A 98 11.05 -42.83 -73.72
C SER A 98 11.96 -42.19 -74.78
N LEU A 99 12.39 -40.94 -74.58
CA LEU A 99 13.37 -40.24 -75.41
C LEU A 99 14.80 -40.76 -75.19
N ARG A 100 15.16 -41.19 -73.98
CA ARG A 100 16.41 -41.92 -73.67
C ARG A 100 16.34 -43.38 -74.13
N GLY A 101 15.17 -44.02 -74.09
CA GLY A 101 14.90 -45.35 -74.65
C GLY A 101 14.86 -45.38 -76.19
N LYS A 102 14.82 -44.20 -76.83
CA LYS A 102 15.09 -44.01 -78.27
C LYS A 102 16.55 -43.62 -78.58
N ARG A 103 17.45 -43.64 -77.60
CA ARG A 103 18.90 -43.46 -77.80
C ARG A 103 19.72 -44.59 -77.17
N THR A 104 19.27 -45.84 -77.31
CA THR A 104 20.14 -47.03 -77.20
C THR A 104 19.52 -48.15 -78.01
N GLU A 105 20.30 -48.69 -78.95
CA GLU A 105 19.98 -49.75 -79.93
C GLU A 105 19.12 -49.25 -81.10
N SER A 106 19.54 -49.29 -82.36
CA SER A 106 20.67 -49.88 -83.07
C SER A 106 20.65 -49.21 -84.45
N THR A 107 21.77 -48.82 -85.05
CA THR A 107 22.35 -49.49 -86.22
C THR A 107 23.51 -48.60 -86.69
N SER A 108 24.76 -49.04 -86.52
CA SER A 108 25.52 -49.91 -87.42
C SER A 108 26.31 -49.12 -88.46
N GLY A 109 27.62 -49.04 -88.28
CA GLY A 109 28.59 -48.55 -89.25
C GLY A 109 29.73 -49.53 -89.43
N LYS A 110 29.40 -50.78 -89.76
CA LYS A 110 30.34 -51.80 -90.23
C LYS A 110 30.93 -51.31 -91.56
N ARG A 111 32.11 -50.71 -91.56
CA ARG A 111 32.91 -50.53 -92.79
C ARG A 111 33.87 -51.70 -92.90
N GLN A 112 33.33 -52.80 -93.42
CA GLN A 112 34.10 -53.71 -94.26
C GLN A 112 34.77 -52.88 -95.35
N THR A 113 36.09 -52.95 -95.42
CA THR A 113 36.84 -52.68 -96.64
C THR A 113 36.47 -53.76 -97.66
N PRO A 114 35.86 -53.43 -98.81
CA PRO A 114 35.89 -54.32 -99.96
C PRO A 114 37.32 -54.24 -100.52
N GLY A 115 38.11 -55.27 -100.28
CA GLY A 115 39.24 -55.61 -101.14
C GLY A 115 38.68 -56.11 -102.45
N GLY A 116 38.28 -55.18 -103.31
CA GLY A 116 37.81 -55.43 -104.67
C GLY A 116 38.47 -54.41 -105.57
N SER A 117 39.47 -54.87 -106.31
CA SER A 117 40.18 -54.13 -107.35
C SER A 117 39.21 -53.35 -108.25
N PRO A 118 39.35 -52.02 -108.38
CA PRO A 118 38.96 -51.34 -109.59
C PRO A 118 40.19 -51.30 -110.50
N SER A 119 40.01 -51.84 -111.70
CA SER A 119 40.90 -51.68 -112.84
C SER A 119 41.56 -50.31 -112.89
N ARG A 120 42.86 -50.31 -113.25
CA ARG A 120 43.55 -49.18 -113.90
C ARG A 120 42.63 -48.58 -114.97
N SER A 121 41.91 -47.51 -114.64
CA SER A 121 41.62 -46.48 -115.60
C SER A 121 42.75 -45.47 -115.48
N ASN A 122 43.49 -45.29 -116.56
CA ASN A 122 44.46 -44.21 -116.68
C ASN A 122 43.67 -42.89 -116.61
N LEU A 123 43.50 -42.36 -115.40
CA LEU A 123 43.06 -40.99 -115.18
C LEU A 123 44.10 -40.09 -115.83
N SER A 124 43.65 -39.20 -116.70
CA SER A 124 44.57 -38.26 -117.33
C SER A 124 45.14 -37.33 -116.26
N ASP A 125 46.33 -36.76 -116.49
CA ASP A 125 46.90 -35.75 -115.57
C ASP A 125 45.94 -34.56 -115.32
N ALA A 126 44.91 -34.37 -116.15
CA ALA A 126 43.87 -33.36 -115.94
C ALA A 126 42.91 -33.74 -114.80
N ASP A 127 42.56 -35.02 -114.65
CA ASP A 127 41.60 -35.50 -113.65
C ASP A 127 42.23 -35.49 -112.24
N ILE A 128 43.50 -35.85 -112.12
CA ILE A 128 44.28 -35.77 -110.87
C ILE A 128 44.45 -34.31 -110.44
N ARG A 129 44.70 -33.40 -111.39
CA ARG A 129 44.79 -31.96 -111.13
C ARG A 129 43.43 -31.39 -110.69
N ALA A 130 42.33 -31.79 -111.32
CA ALA A 130 40.99 -31.36 -110.93
C ALA A 130 40.62 -31.86 -109.52
N GLN A 131 40.95 -33.11 -109.19
CA GLN A 131 40.70 -33.69 -107.87
C GLN A 131 41.56 -33.02 -106.78
N ASN A 132 42.84 -32.74 -107.05
CA ASN A 132 43.70 -32.01 -106.12
C ASN A 132 43.23 -30.57 -105.90
N THR A 133 42.78 -29.88 -106.95
CA THR A 133 42.22 -28.52 -106.83
C THR A 133 40.93 -28.52 -106.00
N ALA A 134 40.05 -29.52 -106.19
CA ALA A 134 38.84 -29.67 -105.39
C ALA A 134 39.14 -29.99 -103.91
N LEU A 135 40.16 -30.82 -103.64
CA LEU A 135 40.64 -31.09 -102.29
C LEU A 135 41.24 -29.85 -101.62
N GLU A 136 42.05 -29.07 -102.34
CA GLU A 136 42.60 -27.81 -101.84
C GLU A 136 41.50 -26.80 -101.50
N GLN A 137 40.47 -26.70 -102.35
CA GLN A 137 39.29 -25.86 -102.08
C GLN A 137 38.51 -26.35 -100.85
N ALA A 138 38.33 -27.66 -100.68
CA ALA A 138 37.66 -28.24 -99.51
C ALA A 138 38.46 -28.01 -98.22
N ILE A 139 39.78 -28.17 -98.26
CA ILE A 139 40.68 -27.87 -97.12
C ILE A 139 40.60 -26.40 -96.76
N LYS A 140 40.61 -25.50 -97.74
CA LYS A 140 40.47 -24.06 -97.52
C LYS A 140 39.12 -23.70 -96.91
N HIS A 141 38.04 -24.31 -97.38
CA HIS A 141 36.71 -24.13 -96.80
C HIS A 141 36.64 -24.63 -95.35
N LEU A 142 37.15 -25.83 -95.08
CA LEU A 142 37.21 -26.39 -93.72
C LEU A 142 38.10 -25.55 -92.78
N ALA A 143 39.21 -25.01 -93.27
CA ALA A 143 40.06 -24.12 -92.50
C ALA A 143 39.33 -22.81 -92.13
N ASN A 144 38.59 -22.23 -93.06
CA ASN A 144 37.77 -21.04 -92.79
C ASN A 144 36.65 -21.35 -91.78
N GLN A 145 35.94 -22.48 -91.95
CA GLN A 145 34.91 -22.91 -90.99
C GLN A 145 35.49 -23.18 -89.59
N ASN A 146 36.69 -23.78 -89.49
CA ASN A 146 37.34 -23.98 -88.21
C ASN A 146 37.71 -22.66 -87.54
N LYS A 147 38.14 -21.66 -88.31
CA LYS A 147 38.42 -20.32 -87.79
C LYS A 147 37.15 -19.63 -87.27
N GLU A 148 36.05 -19.69 -88.02
CA GLU A 148 34.74 -19.18 -87.58
C GLU A 148 34.23 -19.90 -86.32
N ASN A 149 34.42 -21.22 -86.24
CA ASN A 149 34.11 -22.01 -85.05
C ASN A 149 34.99 -21.63 -83.85
N GLU A 150 36.28 -21.34 -84.05
CA GLU A 150 37.14 -20.86 -82.97
C GLU A 150 36.72 -19.48 -82.45
N ASP A 151 36.34 -18.57 -83.34
CA ASP A 151 35.92 -17.23 -82.95
C ASP A 151 34.55 -17.24 -82.26
N THR A 152 33.61 -18.10 -82.70
CA THR A 152 32.35 -18.32 -81.98
C THR A 152 32.56 -18.95 -80.60
N ILE A 153 33.48 -19.91 -80.46
CA ILE A 153 33.85 -20.49 -79.16
C ILE A 153 34.43 -19.44 -78.22
N LYS A 154 35.30 -18.54 -78.73
CA LYS A 154 35.85 -17.44 -77.92
C LYS A 154 34.74 -16.49 -77.46
N GLN A 155 33.81 -16.14 -78.34
CA GLN A 155 32.67 -15.29 -77.99
C GLN A 155 31.76 -15.96 -76.96
N LEU A 156 31.45 -17.25 -77.12
CA LEU A 156 30.67 -18.02 -76.15
C LEU A 156 31.35 -18.10 -74.79
N LYS A 157 32.67 -18.30 -74.73
CA LYS A 157 33.45 -18.29 -73.48
C LYS A 157 33.43 -16.93 -72.79
N SER A 158 33.53 -15.85 -73.55
CA SER A 158 33.42 -14.48 -73.02
C SER A 158 32.02 -14.24 -72.43
N ASN A 159 30.97 -14.66 -73.14
CA ASN A 159 29.58 -14.56 -72.68
C ASN A 159 29.30 -15.43 -71.44
N GLU A 160 29.88 -16.63 -71.37
CA GLU A 160 29.76 -17.50 -70.20
C GLU A 160 30.46 -16.87 -68.98
N SER A 161 31.59 -16.20 -69.18
CA SER A 161 32.29 -15.47 -68.11
C SER A 161 31.44 -14.31 -67.57
N THR A 162 30.86 -13.50 -68.45
CA THR A 162 30.02 -12.36 -68.04
C THR A 162 28.73 -12.84 -67.34
N GLN A 163 28.10 -13.90 -67.84
CA GLN A 163 26.93 -14.51 -67.18
C GLN A 163 27.27 -15.08 -65.79
N LYS A 164 28.44 -15.72 -65.63
CA LYS A 164 28.88 -16.21 -64.30
C LYS A 164 29.09 -15.06 -63.32
N GLU A 165 29.69 -13.96 -63.76
CA GLU A 165 29.86 -12.76 -62.93
C GLU A 165 28.50 -12.16 -62.53
N GLU A 166 27.55 -12.08 -63.46
CA GLU A 166 26.21 -11.56 -63.21
C GLU A 166 25.43 -12.46 -62.22
N ILE A 167 25.49 -13.78 -62.39
CA ILE A 167 24.89 -14.75 -61.44
C ILE A 167 25.50 -14.56 -60.05
N ASN A 168 26.84 -14.44 -59.94
CA ASN A 168 27.49 -14.23 -58.65
C ASN A 168 27.05 -12.92 -57.99
N ARG A 169 26.91 -11.83 -58.76
CA ARG A 169 26.38 -10.55 -58.25
C ARG A 169 24.95 -10.68 -57.74
N LEU A 170 24.08 -11.36 -58.50
CA LEU A 170 22.69 -11.58 -58.11
C LEU A 170 22.58 -12.45 -56.84
N VAL A 171 23.39 -13.50 -56.72
CA VAL A 171 23.44 -14.35 -55.53
C VAL A 171 23.92 -13.56 -54.31
N GLN A 172 24.95 -12.72 -54.46
CA GLN A 172 25.43 -11.87 -53.38
C GLN A 172 24.37 -10.85 -52.94
N ALA A 173 23.71 -10.19 -53.89
CA ALA A 173 22.62 -9.25 -53.61
C ALA A 173 21.44 -9.93 -52.91
N ALA A 174 21.05 -11.13 -53.33
CA ALA A 174 20.00 -11.93 -52.69
C ALA A 174 20.39 -12.33 -51.25
N SER A 175 21.66 -12.70 -51.02
CA SER A 175 22.16 -13.05 -49.69
C SER A 175 22.14 -11.85 -48.73
N VAL A 176 22.56 -10.67 -49.19
CA VAL A 176 22.51 -9.42 -48.39
C VAL A 176 21.06 -9.07 -48.05
N ARG A 177 20.15 -9.15 -49.04
CA ARG A 177 18.73 -8.90 -48.80
C ARG A 177 18.13 -9.88 -47.80
N GLN A 178 18.49 -11.16 -47.88
CA GLN A 178 18.03 -12.17 -46.91
C GLN A 178 18.54 -11.87 -45.49
N LYS A 179 19.79 -11.42 -45.34
CA LYS A 179 20.33 -11.00 -44.04
C LYS A 179 19.58 -9.79 -43.48
N SER A 180 19.34 -8.75 -44.29
CA SER A 180 18.56 -7.58 -43.88
C SER A 180 17.16 -7.95 -43.37
N VAL A 181 16.45 -8.82 -44.10
CA VAL A 181 15.11 -9.29 -43.69
C VAL A 181 15.16 -10.09 -42.39
N LEU A 182 16.20 -10.92 -42.19
CA LEU A 182 16.37 -11.64 -40.93
C LEU A 182 16.68 -10.70 -39.76
N GLU A 183 17.50 -9.68 -39.98
CA GLU A 183 17.80 -8.65 -38.98
C GLU A 183 16.54 -7.86 -38.58
N GLU A 184 15.72 -7.45 -39.55
CA GLU A 184 14.42 -6.80 -39.30
C GLU A 184 13.47 -7.73 -38.51
N ASN A 185 13.38 -9.00 -38.88
CA ASN A 185 12.55 -9.97 -38.16
C ASN A 185 13.03 -10.19 -36.72
N ILE A 186 14.36 -10.22 -36.48
CA ILE A 186 14.93 -10.33 -35.13
C ILE A 186 14.58 -9.09 -34.31
N ALA A 187 14.67 -7.89 -34.89
CA ALA A 187 14.30 -6.64 -34.23
C ALA A 187 12.80 -6.63 -33.88
N LEU A 188 11.94 -7.09 -34.80
CA LEU A 188 10.50 -7.17 -34.58
C LEU A 188 10.13 -8.18 -33.48
N ILE A 189 10.79 -9.34 -33.44
CA ILE A 189 10.59 -10.33 -32.37
C ILE A 189 11.04 -9.77 -31.02
N SER A 190 12.17 -9.06 -30.99
CA SER A 190 12.69 -8.42 -29.77
C SER A 190 11.71 -7.36 -29.25
N ALA A 191 11.23 -6.48 -30.13
CA ALA A 191 10.24 -5.46 -29.79
C ALA A 191 8.91 -6.09 -29.32
N GLN A 192 8.43 -7.16 -29.96
CA GLN A 192 7.24 -7.89 -29.51
C GLN A 192 7.42 -8.53 -28.13
N ARG A 193 8.62 -9.04 -27.83
CA ARG A 193 8.93 -9.61 -26.52
C ARG A 193 8.93 -8.53 -25.44
N GLU A 194 9.59 -7.41 -25.69
CA GLU A 194 9.60 -6.27 -24.77
C GLU A 194 8.19 -5.73 -24.53
N LEU A 195 7.37 -5.60 -25.59
CA LEU A 195 5.97 -5.20 -25.46
C LEU A 195 5.17 -6.18 -24.60
N ARG A 196 5.40 -7.49 -24.75
CA ARG A 196 4.74 -8.53 -23.95
C ARG A 196 5.18 -8.51 -22.50
N GLU A 197 6.46 -8.31 -22.22
CA GLU A 197 7.00 -8.16 -20.87
C GLU A 197 6.46 -6.88 -20.21
N SER A 198 6.45 -5.75 -20.92
CA SER A 198 5.87 -4.48 -20.46
C SER A 198 4.37 -4.63 -20.17
N LYS A 199 3.61 -5.30 -21.03
CA LYS A 199 2.19 -5.60 -20.81
C LYS A 199 1.97 -6.45 -19.57
N ASN A 200 2.79 -7.49 -19.36
CA ASN A 200 2.70 -8.33 -18.15
C ASN A 200 3.02 -7.52 -16.89
N ASN A 201 4.04 -6.67 -16.93
CA ASN A 201 4.40 -5.78 -15.83
C ASN A 201 3.29 -4.79 -15.51
N LEU A 202 2.64 -4.22 -16.54
CA LEU A 202 1.49 -3.34 -16.38
C LEU A 202 0.35 -4.08 -15.68
N THR A 203 -0.02 -5.29 -16.12
CA THR A 203 -1.07 -6.09 -15.46
C THR A 203 -0.74 -6.44 -14.00
N ILE A 204 0.53 -6.70 -13.68
CA ILE A 204 0.96 -6.93 -12.29
C ILE A 204 0.85 -5.64 -11.47
N SER A 205 1.22 -4.49 -12.05
CA SER A 205 1.11 -3.19 -11.38
C SER A 205 -0.35 -2.79 -11.17
N GLU A 206 -1.24 -3.04 -12.14
CA GLU A 206 -2.69 -2.85 -12.02
C GLU A 206 -3.28 -3.70 -10.89
N GLN A 207 -2.89 -4.97 -10.79
CA GLN A 207 -3.33 -5.84 -9.67
C GLN A 207 -2.85 -5.33 -8.31
N LYS A 208 -1.59 -4.87 -8.22
CA LYS A 208 -1.06 -4.27 -6.99
C LYS A 208 -1.80 -2.98 -6.61
N LEU A 209 -2.17 -2.16 -7.60
CA LEU A 209 -2.97 -0.95 -7.40
C LEU A 209 -4.35 -1.32 -6.83
N GLN A 210 -5.02 -2.29 -7.44
CA GLN A 210 -6.34 -2.76 -6.99
C GLN A 210 -6.30 -3.34 -5.56
N ASP A 211 -5.24 -4.10 -5.22
CA ASP A 211 -5.04 -4.62 -3.86
C ASP A 211 -4.79 -3.48 -2.85
N ALA A 212 -4.06 -2.43 -3.25
CA ALA A 212 -3.82 -1.26 -2.41
C ALA A 212 -5.11 -0.46 -2.20
N GLU A 213 -5.91 -0.26 -3.24
CA GLU A 213 -7.23 0.38 -3.16
C GLU A 213 -8.17 -0.38 -2.22
N SER A 214 -8.23 -1.72 -2.31
CA SER A 214 -9.03 -2.54 -1.39
C SER A 214 -8.55 -2.41 0.07
N LYS A 215 -7.25 -2.32 0.31
CA LYS A 215 -6.70 -2.09 1.66
C LYS A 215 -7.03 -0.69 2.19
N ILE A 216 -6.93 0.33 1.35
CA ILE A 216 -7.32 1.70 1.70
C ILE A 216 -8.80 1.74 2.06
N GLU A 217 -9.66 1.06 1.31
CA GLU A 217 -11.10 1.03 1.61
C GLU A 217 -11.40 0.37 2.95
N LYS A 218 -10.79 -0.80 3.24
CA LYS A 218 -10.90 -1.45 4.54
C LYS A 218 -10.37 -0.58 5.70
N LEU A 219 -9.30 0.17 5.47
CA LEU A 219 -8.76 1.11 6.46
C LEU A 219 -9.67 2.32 6.68
N LYS A 220 -10.35 2.81 5.63
CA LYS A 220 -11.37 3.86 5.77
C LYS A 220 -12.56 3.36 6.56
N GLU A 221 -13.04 2.14 6.28
CA GLU A 221 -14.12 1.51 7.02
C GLU A 221 -13.77 1.33 8.50
N SER A 222 -12.56 0.83 8.82
CA SER A 222 -12.12 0.69 10.21
C SER A 222 -11.90 2.03 10.90
N SER A 223 -11.34 3.03 10.19
CA SER A 223 -11.20 4.39 10.72
C SER A 223 -12.55 5.03 11.02
N LEU A 224 -13.57 4.78 10.18
CA LEU A 224 -14.93 5.27 10.41
C LEU A 224 -15.57 4.60 11.64
N GLN A 225 -15.38 3.28 11.79
CA GLN A 225 -15.85 2.55 12.98
C GLN A 225 -15.20 3.07 14.26
N LEU A 226 -13.88 3.27 14.26
CA LEU A 226 -13.17 3.84 15.41
C LEU A 226 -13.63 5.26 15.74
N ALA A 227 -13.91 6.09 14.73
CA ALA A 227 -14.45 7.43 14.95
C ALA A 227 -15.84 7.38 15.62
N GLN A 228 -16.71 6.46 15.18
CA GLN A 228 -18.02 6.25 15.81
C GLN A 228 -17.90 5.74 17.25
N GLU A 229 -16.96 4.83 17.52
CA GLU A 229 -16.70 4.37 18.88
C GLU A 229 -16.16 5.48 19.79
N LEU A 230 -15.23 6.30 19.29
CA LEU A 230 -14.73 7.47 20.01
C LEU A 230 -15.83 8.48 20.32
N GLU A 231 -16.75 8.73 19.39
CA GLU A 231 -17.90 9.60 19.62
C GLU A 231 -18.83 9.03 20.70
N ARG A 232 -19.09 7.72 20.65
CA ARG A 232 -19.89 7.01 21.66
C ARG A 232 -19.24 7.09 23.05
N PHE A 233 -17.94 6.83 23.17
CA PHE A 233 -17.20 6.94 24.44
C PHE A 233 -17.15 8.39 24.95
N SER A 234 -16.96 9.36 24.06
CA SER A 234 -17.01 10.79 24.41
C SER A 234 -18.36 11.18 25.01
N LYS A 235 -19.46 10.69 24.42
CA LYS A 235 -20.81 10.91 24.95
C LYS A 235 -21.00 10.25 26.31
N GLU A 236 -20.59 8.99 26.47
CA GLU A 236 -20.68 8.27 27.75
C GLU A 236 -19.82 8.95 28.85
N SER A 237 -18.63 9.44 28.50
CA SER A 237 -17.78 10.19 29.42
C SER A 237 -18.44 11.48 29.90
N LYS A 238 -19.07 12.24 29.00
CA LYS A 238 -19.83 13.45 29.37
C LYS A 238 -21.02 13.13 30.28
N GLU A 239 -21.74 12.05 30.00
CA GLU A 239 -22.86 11.60 30.83
C GLU A 239 -22.39 11.20 32.24
N ARG A 240 -21.28 10.46 32.36
CA ARG A 240 -20.69 10.14 33.67
C ARG A 240 -20.18 11.37 34.41
N GLU A 241 -19.56 12.32 33.71
CA GLU A 241 -19.09 13.57 34.31
C GLU A 241 -20.27 14.39 34.87
N GLN A 242 -21.38 14.47 34.13
CA GLN A 242 -22.62 15.08 34.62
C GLN A 242 -23.16 14.36 35.87
N GLN A 243 -23.18 13.02 35.87
CA GLN A 243 -23.60 12.25 37.04
C GLN A 243 -22.68 12.50 38.25
N PHE A 244 -21.37 12.53 38.03
CA PHE A 244 -20.39 12.82 39.09
C PHE A 244 -20.62 14.20 39.69
N ASN A 245 -20.80 15.22 38.86
CA ASN A 245 -21.08 16.59 39.30
C ASN A 245 -22.37 16.68 40.14
N LEU A 246 -23.43 15.95 39.76
CA LEU A 246 -24.67 15.86 40.54
C LEU A 246 -24.47 15.18 41.90
N LEU A 247 -23.73 14.07 41.93
CA LEU A 247 -23.39 13.38 43.18
C LEU A 247 -22.52 14.24 44.10
N GLN A 248 -21.57 14.99 43.54
CA GLN A 248 -20.73 15.92 44.27
C GLN A 248 -21.57 17.03 44.91
N ALA A 249 -22.45 17.67 44.15
CA ALA A 249 -23.36 18.69 44.67
C ALA A 249 -24.27 18.17 45.80
N SER A 250 -24.79 16.94 45.67
CA SER A 250 -25.57 16.30 46.75
C SER A 250 -24.73 16.04 48.00
N THR A 251 -23.46 15.63 47.82
CA THR A 251 -22.53 15.38 48.93
C THR A 251 -22.18 16.67 49.66
N ASP A 252 -21.92 17.75 48.92
CA ASP A 252 -21.66 19.08 49.48
C ASP A 252 -22.86 19.60 50.28
N GLN A 253 -24.08 19.40 49.76
CA GLN A 253 -25.32 19.78 50.44
C GLN A 253 -25.54 18.98 51.75
N LYS A 254 -25.23 17.69 51.73
CA LYS A 254 -25.22 16.85 52.95
C LYS A 254 -24.16 17.31 53.95
N GLY A 255 -22.96 17.70 53.48
CA GLY A 255 -21.91 18.30 54.29
C GLY A 255 -22.36 19.58 54.99
N SER A 256 -22.98 20.50 54.23
CA SER A 256 -23.53 21.74 54.78
C SER A 256 -24.65 21.49 55.80
N SER A 257 -25.51 20.51 55.55
CA SER A 257 -26.57 20.11 56.48
C SER A 257 -25.98 19.54 57.77
N ARG A 258 -24.94 18.71 57.67
CA ARG A 258 -24.22 18.14 58.82
C ARG A 258 -23.52 19.22 59.65
N LEU A 259 -22.90 20.22 59.02
CA LEU A 259 -22.34 21.38 59.71
C LEU A 259 -23.42 22.17 60.46
N LYS A 260 -24.58 22.39 59.84
CA LYS A 260 -25.71 23.07 60.49
C LYS A 260 -26.23 22.30 61.70
N ILE A 261 -26.33 20.97 61.60
CA ILE A 261 -26.72 20.11 62.71
C ILE A 261 -25.71 20.24 63.87
N LEU A 262 -24.40 20.21 63.59
CA LEU A 262 -23.34 20.41 64.59
C LEU A 262 -23.42 21.79 65.27
N GLU A 263 -23.69 22.87 64.53
CA GLU A 263 -23.94 24.20 65.10
C GLU A 263 -25.16 24.22 66.03
N LEU A 264 -26.25 23.55 65.65
CA LEU A 264 -27.44 23.47 66.49
C LEU A 264 -27.20 22.63 67.74
N GLN A 265 -26.43 21.54 67.63
CA GLN A 265 -26.06 20.69 68.76
C GLN A 265 -25.16 21.41 69.76
N THR A 266 -24.20 22.20 69.29
CA THR A 266 -23.34 23.02 70.16
C THR A 266 -24.16 24.07 70.92
N LYS A 267 -25.06 24.79 70.23
CA LYS A 267 -26.00 25.72 70.88
C LYS A 267 -26.93 25.04 71.89
N LEU A 268 -27.42 23.84 71.57
CA LEU A 268 -28.27 23.07 72.49
C LEU A 268 -27.50 22.70 73.76
N ASN A 269 -26.25 22.24 73.62
CA ASN A 269 -25.39 21.91 74.75
C ASN A 269 -25.08 23.16 75.61
N GLU A 270 -24.80 24.31 74.98
CA GLU A 270 -24.61 25.59 75.70
C GLU A 270 -25.85 25.99 76.51
N LEU A 271 -27.04 25.88 75.90
CA LEU A 271 -28.30 26.16 76.58
C LEU A 271 -28.56 25.18 77.74
N GLN A 272 -28.29 23.88 77.55
CA GLN A 272 -28.40 22.88 78.61
C GLN A 272 -27.50 23.20 79.81
N VAL A 273 -26.24 23.59 79.56
CA VAL A 273 -25.32 24.02 80.63
C VAL A 273 -25.85 25.28 81.32
N SER A 274 -26.35 26.26 80.57
CA SER A 274 -26.92 27.48 81.16
C SER A 274 -28.15 27.19 82.03
N LEU A 275 -28.99 26.24 81.62
CA LEU A 275 -30.17 25.81 82.35
C LEU A 275 -29.76 25.13 83.66
N GLN A 276 -28.79 24.21 83.62
CA GLN A 276 -28.24 23.57 84.81
C GLN A 276 -27.68 24.59 85.82
N VAL A 277 -26.96 25.61 85.34
CA VAL A 277 -26.44 26.68 86.20
C VAL A 277 -27.58 27.51 86.82
N ALA A 278 -28.64 27.76 86.06
CA ALA A 278 -29.82 28.46 86.57
C ALA A 278 -30.59 27.62 87.61
N GLU A 279 -30.74 26.32 87.37
CA GLU A 279 -31.34 25.36 88.32
C GLU A 279 -30.53 25.29 89.63
N GLU A 280 -29.20 25.20 89.55
CA GLU A 280 -28.35 25.24 90.74
C GLU A 280 -28.48 26.56 91.51
N ARG A 281 -28.58 27.69 90.82
CA ARG A 281 -28.78 29.00 91.46
C ARG A 281 -30.16 29.08 92.13
N ALA A 282 -31.21 28.58 91.48
CA ALA A 282 -32.54 28.51 92.04
C ALA A 282 -32.57 27.62 93.30
N ALA A 283 -31.95 26.45 93.24
CA ALA A 283 -31.85 25.54 94.39
C ALA A 283 -31.05 26.15 95.57
N LYS A 284 -30.01 26.95 95.28
CA LYS A 284 -29.28 27.70 96.31
C LYS A 284 -30.14 28.81 96.94
N ALA A 285 -30.87 29.57 96.13
CA ALA A 285 -31.78 30.60 96.62
C ALA A 285 -32.93 30.03 97.44
N GLU A 286 -33.45 28.85 97.07
CA GLU A 286 -34.49 28.14 97.81
C GLU A 286 -33.98 27.70 99.20
N LYS A 287 -32.77 27.14 99.28
CA LYS A 287 -32.10 26.84 100.56
C LYS A 287 -31.88 28.08 101.42
N GLU A 288 -31.55 29.23 100.82
CA GLU A 288 -31.36 30.48 101.54
C GLU A 288 -32.69 31.04 102.08
N LEU A 289 -33.78 30.93 101.33
CA LEU A 289 -35.13 31.27 101.80
C LEU A 289 -35.58 30.36 102.95
N ASP A 290 -35.26 29.06 102.92
CA ASP A 290 -35.58 28.14 104.02
C ASP A 290 -34.75 28.43 105.27
N LEU A 291 -33.47 28.79 105.14
CA LEU A 291 -32.68 29.29 106.27
C LEU A 291 -33.26 30.60 106.82
N ARG A 292 -33.72 31.50 105.95
CA ARG A 292 -34.33 32.78 106.36
C ARG A 292 -35.70 32.59 107.03
N ARG A 293 -36.45 31.54 106.67
CA ARG A 293 -37.66 31.09 107.37
C ARG A 293 -37.38 30.54 108.76
N GLN A 294 -36.22 29.90 109.00
CA GLN A 294 -35.83 29.46 110.36
C GLN A 294 -35.44 30.61 111.30
N VAL A 295 -35.05 31.78 110.76
CA VAL A 295 -34.58 32.93 111.55
C VAL A 295 -35.73 33.86 111.98
N GLN A 296 -36.94 33.73 111.43
CA GLN A 296 -38.13 34.46 111.90
C GLN A 296 -39.07 33.55 112.71
N LYS A 297 -38.95 33.58 114.05
CA LYS A 297 -40.04 33.19 114.96
C LYS A 297 -41.01 34.38 115.14
N PRO A 298 -42.31 34.11 115.10
CA PRO A 298 -43.19 34.23 116.28
C PRO A 298 -43.95 32.89 116.48
N VAL A 299 -43.96 32.22 117.64
CA VAL A 299 -44.68 32.45 118.91
C VAL A 299 -46.22 32.46 118.80
N ASN A 300 -46.82 31.46 119.46
CA ASN A 300 -48.23 31.17 119.80
C ASN A 300 -49.09 30.53 118.69
N SER A 301 -49.86 29.45 118.90
CA SER A 301 -50.50 28.90 120.11
C SER A 301 -50.92 27.42 119.98
N SER A 302 -50.78 26.69 121.09
CA SER A 302 -51.62 25.58 121.62
C SER A 302 -51.90 24.32 120.78
N LEU A 303 -51.46 23.15 121.29
CA LEU A 303 -52.30 22.23 122.07
C LEU A 303 -51.51 20.95 122.36
N THR A 304 -51.32 20.68 123.65
CA THR A 304 -50.73 19.49 124.23
C THR A 304 -51.71 18.33 124.18
N VAL A 305 -51.25 17.18 123.69
CA VAL A 305 -52.00 15.91 123.58
C VAL A 305 -52.06 15.16 124.94
N GLU A 306 -51.63 15.79 126.03
CA GLU A 306 -51.58 15.18 127.37
C GLU A 306 -52.93 15.14 128.13
N GLU A 307 -54.03 15.64 127.54
CA GLU A 307 -55.34 15.65 128.22
C GLU A 307 -56.40 14.71 127.64
N PHE A 308 -56.08 13.88 126.63
CA PHE A 308 -57.05 12.89 126.09
C PHE A 308 -56.78 11.43 126.50
N GLY A 309 -55.83 11.19 127.42
CA GLY A 309 -55.40 9.86 127.85
C GLY A 309 -56.08 9.30 129.10
N LYS A 310 -57.23 9.83 129.56
CA LYS A 310 -57.90 9.37 130.80
C LYS A 310 -59.36 8.91 130.65
N ALA A 311 -59.81 8.56 129.44
CA ALA A 311 -61.18 8.07 129.25
C ALA A 311 -61.31 6.70 128.55
N VAL A 312 -60.24 6.05 128.12
CA VAL A 312 -60.33 4.68 127.55
C VAL A 312 -59.09 3.89 127.98
N GLY A 313 -59.26 2.97 128.93
CA GLY A 313 -58.17 2.22 129.55
C GLY A 313 -57.43 1.27 128.60
N PHE A 314 -56.25 1.69 128.16
CA PHE A 314 -55.26 0.83 127.51
C PHE A 314 -53.87 1.10 128.11
N GLU A 315 -53.17 0.04 128.49
CA GLU A 315 -51.84 0.10 129.08
C GLU A 315 -50.74 0.27 128.02
N SER A 316 -49.70 1.05 128.35
CA SER A 316 -48.57 1.42 127.49
C SER A 316 -47.69 0.24 127.03
N LYS A 317 -47.94 -0.99 127.48
CA LYS A 317 -47.14 -2.18 127.14
C LYS A 317 -47.58 -2.86 125.85
N ASP A 318 -48.86 -2.79 125.49
CA ASP A 318 -49.39 -3.45 124.30
C ASP A 318 -49.02 -2.72 123.00
N ILE A 319 -48.73 -1.42 123.08
CA ILE A 319 -48.32 -0.58 121.94
C ILE A 319 -46.81 -0.71 121.66
N GLU A 320 -46.00 -0.94 122.70
CA GLU A 320 -44.56 -1.23 122.54
C GLU A 320 -44.35 -2.61 121.88
N GLU A 321 -45.12 -3.63 122.27
CA GLU A 321 -45.07 -4.96 121.66
C GLU A 321 -45.54 -4.95 120.19
N ALA A 322 -46.57 -4.16 119.86
CA ALA A 322 -47.04 -3.96 118.49
C ALA A 322 -46.02 -3.22 117.60
N LEU A 323 -45.26 -2.27 118.16
CA LEU A 323 -44.20 -1.55 117.45
C LEU A 323 -42.94 -2.39 117.25
N GLN A 324 -42.61 -3.30 118.17
CA GLN A 324 -41.46 -4.19 118.06
C GLN A 324 -41.68 -5.27 116.97
N ILE A 325 -42.89 -5.84 116.87
CA ILE A 325 -43.27 -6.78 115.81
C ILE A 325 -43.30 -6.12 114.42
N LEU A 326 -43.72 -4.85 114.33
CA LEU A 326 -43.70 -4.09 113.07
C LEU A 326 -42.28 -3.66 112.64
N ARG A 327 -41.38 -3.42 113.59
CA ARG A 327 -39.96 -3.10 113.30
C ARG A 327 -39.18 -4.32 112.81
N GLU A 328 -39.47 -5.50 113.38
CA GLU A 328 -38.83 -6.77 113.00
C GLU A 328 -39.37 -7.33 111.66
N ARG A 329 -40.69 -7.21 111.40
CA ARG A 329 -41.29 -7.58 110.08
C ARG A 329 -40.85 -6.68 108.92
N LYS A 330 -40.52 -5.40 109.17
CA LYS A 330 -40.07 -4.47 108.12
C LYS A 330 -38.57 -4.58 107.83
N SER A 331 -37.75 -5.01 108.80
CA SER A 331 -36.31 -5.21 108.64
C SER A 331 -35.97 -6.51 107.89
N GLN A 332 -36.60 -7.64 108.25
CA GLN A 332 -36.28 -8.94 107.65
C GLN A 332 -36.76 -9.08 106.19
N LYS A 333 -37.93 -8.51 105.85
CA LYS A 333 -38.48 -8.59 104.48
C LYS A 333 -37.75 -7.68 103.48
N ASN A 334 -37.15 -6.57 103.93
CA ASN A 334 -36.34 -5.70 103.06
C ASN A 334 -34.90 -6.19 102.88
N GLN A 335 -34.30 -6.83 103.90
CA GLN A 335 -32.91 -7.28 103.82
C GLN A 335 -32.76 -8.58 102.99
N GLU A 336 -33.76 -9.46 103.01
CA GLU A 336 -33.77 -10.68 102.17
C GLU A 336 -34.08 -10.39 100.69
N VAL A 337 -34.94 -9.41 100.40
CA VAL A 337 -35.25 -8.95 99.04
C VAL A 337 -34.07 -8.18 98.45
N MET A 338 -33.43 -7.27 99.21
CA MET A 338 -32.22 -6.57 98.75
C MET A 338 -31.04 -7.53 98.51
N MET A 339 -30.84 -8.55 99.35
CA MET A 339 -29.70 -9.45 99.21
C MET A 339 -29.90 -10.43 98.04
N LYS A 340 -31.12 -10.88 97.77
CA LYS A 340 -31.45 -11.69 96.60
C LYS A 340 -31.44 -10.88 95.30
N GLU A 341 -31.94 -9.66 95.29
CA GLU A 341 -31.88 -8.77 94.11
C GLU A 341 -30.45 -8.29 93.83
N ASN A 342 -29.69 -7.87 94.85
CA ASN A 342 -28.30 -7.46 94.64
C ASN A 342 -27.39 -8.61 94.22
N LEU A 343 -27.59 -9.83 94.74
CA LEU A 343 -26.83 -11.00 94.29
C LEU A 343 -27.19 -11.39 92.84
N HIS A 344 -28.47 -11.28 92.45
CA HIS A 344 -28.88 -11.52 91.06
C HIS A 344 -28.38 -10.46 90.08
N VAL A 345 -28.35 -9.19 90.49
CA VAL A 345 -27.85 -8.07 89.68
C VAL A 345 -26.33 -8.13 89.59
N PHE A 346 -25.62 -8.42 90.67
CA PHE A 346 -24.17 -8.54 90.68
C PHE A 346 -23.70 -9.74 89.84
N ASN A 347 -24.31 -10.91 89.99
CA ASN A 347 -24.00 -12.07 89.13
C ASN A 347 -24.36 -11.81 87.66
N ARG A 348 -25.49 -11.15 87.36
CA ARG A 348 -25.83 -10.77 85.97
C ARG A 348 -24.89 -9.74 85.37
N ILE A 349 -24.37 -8.80 86.16
CA ILE A 349 -23.39 -7.81 85.70
C ILE A 349 -22.03 -8.47 85.50
N GLN A 350 -21.62 -9.36 86.41
CA GLN A 350 -20.36 -10.09 86.32
C GLN A 350 -20.38 -11.07 85.13
N ASP A 351 -21.46 -11.82 84.95
CA ASP A 351 -21.67 -12.68 83.78
C ASP A 351 -21.74 -11.86 82.48
N LYS A 352 -22.47 -10.73 82.45
CA LYS A 352 -22.52 -9.85 81.26
C LYS A 352 -21.16 -9.25 80.93
N SER A 353 -20.39 -8.80 81.91
CA SER A 353 -19.04 -8.23 81.69
C SER A 353 -18.04 -9.28 81.22
N ALA A 354 -18.14 -10.51 81.72
CA ALA A 354 -17.34 -11.65 81.27
C ALA A 354 -17.74 -12.10 79.86
N THR A 355 -19.04 -12.14 79.56
CA THR A 355 -19.53 -12.45 78.21
C THR A 355 -19.16 -11.35 77.21
N ASP A 356 -19.28 -10.07 77.58
CA ASP A 356 -18.93 -8.93 76.70
C ASP A 356 -17.42 -8.90 76.44
N SER A 357 -16.59 -9.18 77.45
CA SER A 357 -15.14 -9.29 77.27
C SER A 357 -14.77 -10.48 76.38
N ALA A 358 -15.47 -11.62 76.51
CA ALA A 358 -15.26 -12.79 75.66
C ALA A 358 -15.72 -12.56 74.22
N VAL A 359 -16.85 -11.87 74.01
CA VAL A 359 -17.34 -11.46 72.69
C VAL A 359 -16.34 -10.51 72.04
N ARG A 360 -15.85 -9.51 72.77
CA ARG A 360 -14.88 -8.54 72.24
C ARG A 360 -13.52 -9.18 71.94
N LEU A 361 -13.10 -10.17 72.72
CA LEU A 361 -11.92 -10.98 72.41
C LEU A 361 -12.10 -11.79 71.13
N LYS A 362 -13.27 -12.41 70.92
CA LYS A 362 -13.58 -13.13 69.68
C LYS A 362 -13.65 -12.19 68.47
N GLU A 363 -14.25 -11.02 68.61
CA GLU A 363 -14.28 -9.99 67.57
C GLU A 363 -12.85 -9.52 67.23
N LEU A 364 -12.02 -9.26 68.25
CA LEU A 364 -10.62 -8.88 68.04
C LEU A 364 -9.82 -9.99 67.36
N GLN A 365 -10.07 -11.26 67.71
CA GLN A 365 -9.48 -12.43 67.06
C GLN A 365 -9.94 -12.57 65.61
N SER A 366 -11.23 -12.33 65.32
CA SER A 366 -11.78 -12.33 63.96
C SER A 366 -11.14 -11.25 63.10
N LEU A 367 -11.06 -10.02 63.62
CA LEU A 367 -10.41 -8.91 62.92
C LEU A 367 -8.92 -9.20 62.69
N HIS A 368 -8.23 -9.77 63.68
CA HIS A 368 -6.83 -10.14 63.50
C HIS A 368 -6.66 -11.19 62.39
N LEU A 369 -7.52 -12.22 62.37
CA LEU A 369 -7.51 -13.23 61.31
C LEU A 369 -7.76 -12.60 59.93
N GLU A 370 -8.72 -11.68 59.82
CA GLU A 370 -9.01 -10.94 58.59
C GLU A 370 -7.80 -10.11 58.13
N THR A 371 -7.12 -9.40 59.04
CA THR A 371 -5.91 -8.63 58.69
C THR A 371 -4.77 -9.52 58.21
N VAL A 372 -4.61 -10.71 58.79
CA VAL A 372 -3.59 -11.68 58.34
C VAL A 372 -3.92 -12.19 56.94
N GLU A 373 -5.19 -12.49 56.66
CA GLU A 373 -5.61 -12.89 55.31
C GLU A 373 -5.40 -11.77 54.28
N GLU A 374 -5.67 -10.51 54.63
CA GLU A 374 -5.38 -9.36 53.76
C GLU A 374 -3.89 -9.18 53.52
N LEU A 375 -3.04 -9.35 54.54
CA LEU A 375 -1.59 -9.34 54.39
C LEU A 375 -1.10 -10.49 53.51
N GLU A 376 -1.72 -11.66 53.57
CA GLU A 376 -1.39 -12.76 52.66
C GLU A 376 -1.83 -12.48 51.22
N LYS A 377 -2.98 -11.85 51.01
CA LYS A 377 -3.45 -11.45 49.67
C LYS A 377 -2.49 -10.42 49.06
N THR A 378 -2.08 -9.41 49.83
CA THR A 378 -1.11 -8.40 49.38
C THR A 378 0.26 -9.01 49.12
N ARG A 379 0.73 -9.95 49.94
CA ARG A 379 1.96 -10.71 49.69
C ARG A 379 1.89 -11.52 48.39
N ARG A 380 0.78 -12.22 48.14
CA ARG A 380 0.57 -12.96 46.88
C ARG A 380 0.59 -12.02 45.67
N LEU A 381 -0.10 -10.88 45.77
CA LEU A 381 -0.11 -9.85 44.73
C LEU A 381 1.30 -9.32 44.45
N LEU A 382 2.09 -9.03 45.49
CA LEU A 382 3.46 -8.55 45.35
C LEU A 382 4.38 -9.56 44.66
N VAL A 383 4.22 -10.85 44.96
CA VAL A 383 4.97 -11.93 44.29
C VAL A 383 4.63 -11.98 42.81
N VAL A 384 3.34 -11.91 42.46
CA VAL A 384 2.89 -11.87 41.06
C VAL A 384 3.43 -10.63 40.37
N GLN A 385 3.37 -9.46 41.02
CA GLN A 385 3.88 -8.21 40.46
C GLN A 385 5.40 -8.25 40.27
N TYR A 386 6.15 -8.86 41.18
CA TYR A 386 7.58 -9.08 41.00
C TYR A 386 7.86 -9.97 39.78
N ARG A 387 7.12 -11.09 39.62
CA ARG A 387 7.25 -11.98 38.46
C ARG A 387 6.94 -11.26 37.15
N LEU A 388 5.80 -10.56 37.07
CA LEU A 388 5.43 -9.76 35.91
C LEU A 388 6.50 -8.71 35.61
N ASN A 389 6.99 -7.98 36.61
CA ASN A 389 8.04 -6.99 36.41
C ASN A 389 9.37 -7.60 35.94
N THR A 390 9.70 -8.82 36.38
CA THR A 390 10.90 -9.52 35.87
C THR A 390 10.73 -9.97 34.43
N GLU A 391 9.55 -10.46 34.06
CA GLU A 391 9.20 -10.86 32.69
C GLU A 391 9.15 -9.64 31.75
N TYR A 392 8.55 -8.53 32.16
CA TYR A 392 8.58 -7.28 31.39
C TYR A 392 10.02 -6.79 31.17
N LYS A 393 10.90 -6.93 32.17
CA LYS A 393 12.32 -6.58 32.03
C LYS A 393 13.07 -7.50 31.07
N SER A 394 12.73 -8.79 30.97
CA SER A 394 13.35 -9.69 29.99
C SER A 394 12.78 -9.46 28.59
N GLU A 395 11.47 -9.27 28.46
CA GLU A 395 10.79 -9.00 27.20
C GLU A 395 11.28 -7.69 26.57
N THR A 396 11.42 -6.62 27.36
CA THR A 396 12.00 -5.35 26.88
C THR A 396 13.44 -5.49 26.38
N LYS A 397 14.26 -6.32 27.04
CA LYS A 397 15.62 -6.63 26.57
C LYS A 397 15.61 -7.39 25.25
N LEU A 398 14.78 -8.43 25.12
CA LEU A 398 14.63 -9.20 23.88
C LEU A 398 14.10 -8.34 22.73
N MET A 399 13.12 -7.47 23.01
CA MET A 399 12.57 -6.52 22.04
C MET A 399 13.65 -5.53 21.57
N ALA A 400 14.49 -5.03 22.48
CA ALA A 400 15.61 -4.15 22.16
C ALA A 400 16.67 -4.85 21.28
N GLU A 401 17.00 -6.12 21.57
CA GLU A 401 17.91 -6.92 20.74
C GLU A 401 17.34 -7.15 19.34
N ARG A 402 16.05 -7.51 19.24
CA ARG A 402 15.36 -7.69 17.96
C ARG A 402 15.30 -6.40 17.14
N MET A 403 15.04 -5.27 17.79
CA MET A 403 15.09 -3.95 17.16
C MET A 403 16.49 -3.64 16.62
N GLY A 404 17.54 -3.97 17.38
CA GLY A 404 18.93 -3.83 16.94
C GLY A 404 19.25 -4.67 15.70
N LEU A 405 18.79 -5.92 15.64
CA LEU A 405 18.98 -6.78 14.46
C LEU A 405 18.28 -6.23 13.21
N VAL A 406 17.04 -5.78 13.33
CA VAL A 406 16.29 -5.18 12.22
C VAL A 406 16.94 -3.88 11.76
N GLN A 407 17.43 -3.07 12.70
CA GLN A 407 18.14 -1.83 12.39
C GLN A 407 19.45 -2.12 11.64
N ALA A 408 20.20 -3.14 12.06
CA ALA A 408 21.44 -3.55 11.38
C ALA A 408 21.18 -4.05 9.95
N ASP A 409 20.16 -4.89 9.73
CA ASP A 409 19.78 -5.36 8.38
C ASP A 409 19.32 -4.20 7.47
N SER A 410 18.54 -3.26 8.02
CA SER A 410 18.13 -2.06 7.28
C SER A 410 19.34 -1.20 6.89
N ASN A 411 20.27 -0.97 7.82
CA ASN A 411 21.51 -0.23 7.56
C ASN A 411 22.39 -0.94 6.51
N GLN A 412 22.46 -2.27 6.54
CA GLN A 412 23.17 -3.04 5.52
C GLN A 412 22.55 -2.83 4.13
N LYS A 413 21.23 -2.91 4.01
CA LYS A 413 20.52 -2.65 2.74
C LYS A 413 20.75 -1.22 2.23
N LEU A 414 20.73 -0.23 3.13
CA LEU A 414 21.05 1.16 2.77
C LEU A 414 22.48 1.30 2.26
N SER A 415 23.44 0.62 2.87
CA SER A 415 24.84 0.60 2.42
C SER A 415 24.98 -0.01 1.02
N GLU A 416 24.30 -1.14 0.77
CA GLU A 416 24.27 -1.76 -0.57
C GLU A 416 23.64 -0.83 -1.62
N TYR A 417 22.55 -0.14 -1.28
CA TYR A 417 21.95 0.85 -2.18
C TYR A 417 22.86 2.05 -2.46
N ALA A 418 23.58 2.56 -1.44
CA ALA A 418 24.56 3.62 -1.62
C ALA A 418 25.67 3.19 -2.59
N ARG A 419 26.21 1.98 -2.40
CA ARG A 419 27.23 1.41 -3.30
C ARG A 419 26.73 1.24 -4.74
N LEU A 420 25.49 0.80 -4.92
CA LEU A 420 24.88 0.70 -6.26
C LEU A 420 24.69 2.08 -6.89
N LEU A 421 24.31 3.08 -6.10
CA LEU A 421 24.18 4.46 -6.55
C LEU A 421 25.53 5.02 -7.01
N ASP A 422 26.61 4.76 -6.27
CA ASP A 422 27.97 5.16 -6.64
C ASP A 422 28.40 4.52 -7.96
N ASN A 423 28.16 3.21 -8.13
CA ASN A 423 28.47 2.52 -9.38
C ASN A 423 27.69 3.11 -10.58
N LYS A 424 26.39 3.38 -10.39
CA LYS A 424 25.56 4.04 -11.42
C LYS A 424 26.07 5.44 -11.72
N SER A 425 26.44 6.21 -10.70
CA SER A 425 26.98 7.57 -10.85
C SER A 425 28.32 7.55 -11.59
N GLU A 426 29.18 6.58 -11.32
CA GLU A 426 30.42 6.37 -12.08
C GLU A 426 30.16 5.97 -13.53
N HIS A 427 29.13 5.15 -13.79
CA HIS A 427 28.75 4.77 -15.15
C HIS A 427 28.20 5.98 -15.92
N ILE A 428 27.32 6.76 -15.29
CA ILE A 428 26.80 8.02 -15.84
C ILE A 428 27.96 8.96 -16.15
N ARG A 429 28.88 9.19 -15.21
CA ARG A 429 30.07 10.03 -15.43
C ARG A 429 30.90 9.53 -16.62
N ARG A 430 31.08 8.21 -16.77
CA ARG A 430 31.76 7.62 -17.94
C ARG A 430 31.02 7.87 -19.24
N LEU A 431 29.69 7.76 -19.25
CA LEU A 431 28.87 8.05 -20.43
C LEU A 431 28.87 9.53 -20.77
N GLU A 432 28.79 10.41 -19.77
CA GLU A 432 28.89 11.86 -19.93
C GLU A 432 30.24 12.28 -20.49
N LEU A 433 31.34 11.69 -20.02
CA LEU A 433 32.67 11.91 -20.59
C LEU A 433 32.72 11.50 -22.05
N LYS A 434 32.22 10.30 -22.39
CA LYS A 434 32.14 9.85 -23.79
C LYS A 434 31.24 10.74 -24.64
N LEU A 435 30.14 11.23 -24.08
CA LEU A 435 29.22 12.13 -24.77
C LEU A 435 29.88 13.50 -25.00
N LYS A 436 30.63 14.00 -24.03
CA LYS A 436 31.44 15.21 -24.16
C LYS A 436 32.54 15.02 -25.20
N ASP A 437 33.22 13.89 -25.20
CA ASP A 437 34.22 13.54 -26.21
C ASP A 437 33.58 13.33 -27.60
N LEU A 438 32.30 12.95 -27.71
CA LEU A 438 31.60 12.87 -28.99
C LEU A 438 31.06 14.23 -29.45
N ALA A 439 30.52 15.02 -28.52
CA ALA A 439 29.97 16.35 -28.76
C ALA A 439 31.07 17.40 -29.05
N TYR A 440 32.25 17.26 -28.43
CA TYR A 440 33.40 18.16 -28.61
C TYR A 440 34.59 17.50 -29.31
N GLY A 441 34.66 16.18 -29.42
CA GLY A 441 35.81 15.47 -30.05
C GLY A 441 35.64 15.16 -31.53
N THR A 442 34.69 15.79 -32.23
CA THR A 442 34.73 15.89 -33.69
C THR A 442 34.72 17.32 -34.23
N TYR A 443 34.64 18.34 -33.37
CA TYR A 443 34.84 19.75 -33.73
C TYR A 443 35.52 20.48 -32.57
N ALA A 444 36.76 20.92 -32.80
CA ALA A 444 37.64 21.71 -31.92
C ALA A 444 38.80 20.95 -31.24
N SER A 445 39.73 20.43 -32.06
CA SER A 445 41.15 20.42 -31.69
C SER A 445 41.96 21.12 -32.78
N SER A 446 41.63 22.39 -33.01
CA SER A 446 42.54 23.36 -33.63
C SER A 446 42.01 24.76 -33.31
N LYS A 447 42.84 25.58 -32.67
CA LYS A 447 42.51 26.90 -32.09
C LYS A 447 41.52 26.89 -30.92
N MET A 448 42.06 26.74 -29.73
CA MET A 448 42.04 27.81 -28.73
C MET A 448 42.91 27.37 -27.55
N GLN A 449 44.20 27.67 -27.65
CA GLN A 449 45.10 27.65 -26.52
C GLN A 449 45.90 28.94 -26.60
N ASP A 450 45.31 30.02 -26.09
CA ASP A 450 46.06 31.03 -25.37
C ASP A 450 45.10 31.94 -24.58
N LEU A 451 45.62 32.51 -23.49
CA LEU A 451 45.00 33.43 -22.53
C LEU A 451 44.18 32.77 -21.42
N GLY A 452 44.92 32.39 -20.38
CA GLY A 452 44.39 32.19 -19.05
C GLY A 452 43.71 33.47 -18.55
N VAL A 453 42.38 33.47 -18.53
CA VAL A 453 41.56 34.38 -17.76
C VAL A 453 40.45 33.58 -17.12
N ARG A 454 40.46 33.56 -15.78
CA ARG A 454 39.39 33.01 -14.93
C ARG A 454 38.09 33.78 -15.22
N PRO A 455 36.97 33.12 -15.60
CA PRO A 455 35.71 33.84 -15.73
C PRO A 455 35.17 34.24 -14.35
N PRO A 456 34.69 35.47 -14.19
CA PRO A 456 34.09 35.94 -12.94
C PRO A 456 32.74 35.27 -12.69
N LEU A 457 32.37 35.25 -11.41
CA LEU A 457 31.02 34.97 -10.95
C LEU A 457 30.02 35.96 -11.57
N PHE A 458 28.85 35.42 -11.92
CA PHE A 458 27.54 36.06 -12.06
C PHE A 458 27.07 36.52 -13.47
N VAL A 459 25.95 35.88 -13.84
CA VAL A 459 24.85 36.24 -14.76
C VAL A 459 25.08 36.15 -16.28
N GLU A 460 24.60 35.03 -16.85
CA GLU A 460 23.58 35.11 -17.91
C GLU A 460 22.74 33.82 -17.90
N GLU A 461 21.64 33.90 -17.16
CA GLU A 461 20.57 32.93 -17.09
C GLU A 461 19.67 33.14 -18.32
N SER A 462 20.01 32.52 -19.45
CA SER A 462 19.08 32.53 -20.61
C SER A 462 19.11 31.32 -21.55
N ILE A 463 20.04 30.36 -21.46
CA ILE A 463 19.98 29.20 -22.40
C ILE A 463 20.45 27.86 -21.78
N SER A 464 20.29 27.66 -20.48
CA SER A 464 20.82 26.44 -19.81
C SER A 464 19.80 25.57 -19.08
N SER A 465 18.49 25.76 -19.28
CA SER A 465 17.47 24.96 -18.56
C SER A 465 16.43 24.28 -19.45
N ILE A 466 16.76 23.94 -20.70
CA ILE A 466 15.95 22.93 -21.40
C ILE A 466 16.33 21.57 -20.81
N ARG A 467 15.61 21.20 -19.76
CA ARG A 467 15.70 19.89 -19.10
C ARG A 467 15.33 18.83 -20.14
N ASN A 468 16.06 17.70 -20.18
CA ASN A 468 15.78 16.58 -21.10
C ASN A 468 14.27 16.26 -21.11
N GLY A 469 13.61 16.53 -22.24
CA GLY A 469 12.18 16.25 -22.46
C GLY A 469 11.25 17.46 -22.57
N THR A 470 11.71 18.68 -22.23
CA THR A 470 10.92 19.91 -22.42
C THR A 470 11.29 20.60 -23.74
N ASN A 471 10.33 21.20 -24.41
CA ASN A 471 10.49 21.93 -25.67
C ASN A 471 9.87 23.32 -25.51
N MET A 472 10.41 24.32 -26.20
CA MET A 472 9.88 25.68 -26.18
C MET A 472 9.26 25.97 -27.55
N ILE A 473 8.02 26.45 -27.56
CA ILE A 473 7.34 26.95 -28.75
C ILE A 473 7.17 28.45 -28.61
N GLU A 474 7.63 29.21 -29.59
CA GLU A 474 7.54 30.67 -29.58
C GLU A 474 6.59 31.15 -30.69
N VAL A 475 5.63 32.01 -30.32
CA VAL A 475 4.72 32.66 -31.26
C VAL A 475 5.08 34.14 -31.30
N HIS A 476 5.61 34.58 -32.44
CA HIS A 476 5.97 35.98 -32.68
C HIS A 476 4.96 36.63 -33.64
N LEU A 477 4.29 37.68 -33.16
CA LEU A 477 3.45 38.55 -33.97
C LEU A 477 4.24 39.80 -34.35
N GLY A 478 4.66 39.84 -35.62
CA GLY A 478 5.35 40.99 -36.19
C GLY A 478 4.37 42.08 -36.63
N LYS A 479 4.25 42.25 -37.95
CA LYS A 479 3.49 43.35 -38.56
C LYS A 479 2.20 42.88 -39.21
N PHE A 480 1.13 43.62 -38.93
CA PHE A 480 -0.18 43.49 -39.55
C PHE A 480 -0.38 44.58 -40.60
N PHE A 481 -0.87 44.20 -41.78
CA PHE A 481 -1.14 45.13 -42.88
C PHE A 481 -2.53 44.86 -43.44
N LEU A 482 -3.34 45.92 -43.54
CA LEU A 482 -4.66 45.81 -44.11
C LEU A 482 -4.62 46.08 -45.62
N ASN A 483 -5.16 45.16 -46.42
CA ASN A 483 -5.26 45.34 -47.87
C ASN A 483 -6.26 46.47 -48.20
N GLN A 484 -6.03 47.20 -49.30
CA GLN A 484 -6.85 48.32 -49.74
C GLN A 484 -8.33 47.95 -49.95
N GLN A 485 -8.64 46.71 -50.34
CA GLN A 485 -10.01 46.21 -50.42
C GLN A 485 -10.67 46.08 -49.05
N ALA A 486 -9.93 45.61 -48.05
CA ALA A 486 -10.42 45.49 -46.67
C ALA A 486 -10.61 46.87 -46.02
N ILE A 487 -9.72 47.84 -46.31
CA ILE A 487 -9.90 49.23 -45.89
C ILE A 487 -11.21 49.80 -46.46
N LYS A 488 -11.46 49.62 -47.77
CA LYS A 488 -12.71 50.05 -48.42
C LYS A 488 -13.93 49.39 -47.79
N PHE A 489 -13.87 48.09 -47.55
CA PHE A 489 -14.94 47.33 -46.90
C PHE A 489 -15.26 47.87 -45.51
N LEU A 490 -14.25 48.03 -44.65
CA LEU A 490 -14.41 48.55 -43.29
C LEU A 490 -14.91 50.00 -43.29
N SER A 491 -14.41 50.83 -44.22
CA SER A 491 -14.91 52.20 -44.38
C SER A 491 -16.35 52.27 -44.90
N SER A 492 -16.85 51.25 -45.60
CA SER A 492 -18.23 51.21 -46.10
C SER A 492 -19.23 50.63 -45.10
N GLY A 493 -18.78 49.69 -44.25
CA GLY A 493 -19.64 49.00 -43.29
C GLY A 493 -19.83 49.74 -41.96
N ILE A 494 -18.87 50.56 -41.55
CA ILE A 494 -18.91 51.30 -40.28
C ILE A 494 -19.50 52.69 -40.52
N GLY A 495 -20.85 52.77 -40.65
CA GLY A 495 -21.66 54.00 -40.61
C GLY A 495 -20.93 55.31 -40.93
N ALA A 496 -20.34 55.39 -42.13
CA ALA A 496 -19.28 56.35 -42.40
C ALA A 496 -19.81 57.79 -42.39
N LYS A 497 -19.35 58.55 -41.40
CA LYS A 497 -19.27 60.01 -41.51
C LYS A 497 -18.39 60.33 -42.73
N GLU A 498 -18.71 61.39 -43.46
CA GLU A 498 -18.07 61.79 -44.73
C GLU A 498 -16.55 62.03 -44.66
N ASN A 499 -15.93 61.96 -43.47
CA ASN A 499 -14.49 62.09 -43.21
C ASN A 499 -13.95 60.91 -42.37
N PHE A 500 -14.00 59.68 -42.89
CA PHE A 500 -13.39 58.51 -42.23
C PHE A 500 -11.89 58.46 -42.50
N ASP A 501 -11.07 58.56 -41.44
CA ASP A 501 -9.62 58.35 -41.52
C ASP A 501 -9.31 56.84 -41.35
N PRO A 502 -8.77 56.16 -42.38
CA PRO A 502 -8.37 54.75 -42.26
C PRO A 502 -7.37 54.48 -41.13
N GLN A 503 -6.60 55.50 -40.69
CA GLN A 503 -5.65 55.36 -39.59
C GLN A 503 -6.32 55.31 -38.20
N SER A 504 -7.60 55.64 -38.08
CA SER A 504 -8.32 55.53 -36.81
C SER A 504 -8.84 54.12 -36.50
N LEU A 505 -8.64 53.14 -37.40
CA LEU A 505 -9.06 51.76 -37.18
C LEU A 505 -8.22 51.11 -36.09
N GLN A 506 -8.89 50.49 -35.11
CA GLN A 506 -8.24 49.83 -33.97
C GLN A 506 -8.31 48.31 -34.11
N PHE A 507 -7.19 47.65 -33.88
CA PHE A 507 -7.07 46.21 -33.97
C PHE A 507 -6.34 45.63 -32.78
N PHE A 508 -6.72 44.40 -32.43
CA PHE A 508 -6.03 43.54 -31.50
C PHE A 508 -6.27 42.09 -31.93
N PHE A 509 -5.35 41.20 -31.57
CA PHE A 509 -5.45 39.77 -31.82
C PHE A 509 -5.67 39.02 -30.52
N ILE A 510 -6.42 37.93 -30.60
CA ILE A 510 -6.62 36.98 -29.51
C ILE A 510 -6.31 35.59 -30.05
N TRP A 511 -5.57 34.79 -29.30
CA TRP A 511 -5.37 33.38 -29.65
C TRP A 511 -5.29 32.49 -28.42
N ASP A 512 -5.76 31.26 -28.62
CA ASP A 512 -5.69 30.18 -27.64
C ASP A 512 -4.67 29.14 -28.11
N PHE A 513 -3.82 28.70 -27.18
CA PHE A 513 -2.83 27.67 -27.46
C PHE A 513 -2.78 26.63 -26.35
N PHE A 514 -3.06 25.38 -26.73
CA PHE A 514 -3.03 24.23 -25.84
C PHE A 514 -3.84 24.44 -24.55
N ASP A 515 -3.27 24.16 -23.38
CA ASP A 515 -3.86 24.39 -22.06
C ASP A 515 -3.46 25.74 -21.43
N TYR A 516 -2.81 26.62 -22.20
CA TYR A 516 -2.43 27.95 -21.73
C TYR A 516 -3.60 28.92 -21.76
N GLU A 517 -3.50 29.94 -20.91
CA GLU A 517 -4.43 31.06 -20.90
C GLU A 517 -4.43 31.80 -22.24
N THR A 518 -5.63 32.18 -22.68
CA THR A 518 -5.88 33.01 -23.86
C THR A 518 -4.99 34.25 -23.85
N GLN A 519 -4.23 34.43 -24.93
CA GLN A 519 -3.34 35.58 -25.10
C GLN A 519 -4.00 36.66 -25.96
N THR A 520 -3.64 37.91 -25.69
CA THR A 520 -4.17 39.08 -26.40
C THR A 520 -3.06 40.09 -26.65
N THR A 521 -3.10 40.75 -27.81
CA THR A 521 -2.28 41.94 -28.05
C THR A 521 -2.94 43.19 -27.48
N ALA A 522 -2.14 44.23 -27.22
CA ALA A 522 -2.67 45.57 -26.99
C ALA A 522 -3.47 46.07 -28.21
N VAL A 523 -4.43 46.96 -27.96
CA VAL A 523 -5.23 47.58 -29.02
C VAL A 523 -4.41 48.71 -29.64
N LEU A 524 -4.11 48.58 -30.94
CA LEU A 524 -3.32 49.57 -31.69
C LEU A 524 -4.14 50.12 -32.86
N SER A 525 -3.94 51.40 -33.17
CA SER A 525 -4.65 52.09 -34.26
C SER A 525 -3.77 52.20 -35.50
N GLY A 526 -4.31 51.91 -36.68
CA GLY A 526 -3.62 52.13 -37.95
C GLY A 526 -3.95 51.11 -39.03
N THR A 527 -3.57 51.45 -40.26
CA THR A 527 -3.67 50.53 -41.43
C THR A 527 -2.49 49.55 -41.52
N THR A 528 -1.37 49.91 -40.89
CA THR A 528 -0.16 49.10 -40.76
C THR A 528 0.28 49.14 -39.30
N ILE A 529 0.19 48.01 -38.60
CA ILE A 529 0.43 47.93 -37.16
C ILE A 529 1.60 47.00 -36.91
N ASP A 530 2.56 47.45 -36.10
CA ASP A 530 3.68 46.63 -35.62
C ASP A 530 3.41 46.22 -34.18
N PHE A 531 3.03 44.96 -33.96
CA PHE A 531 2.77 44.45 -32.60
C PHE A 531 4.08 44.07 -31.91
N ASN A 532 5.06 43.56 -32.66
CA ASN A 532 6.37 43.12 -32.20
C ASN A 532 6.35 42.40 -30.84
N ILE A 533 5.42 41.45 -30.68
CA ILE A 533 5.21 40.71 -29.44
C ILE A 533 5.60 39.25 -29.65
N THR A 534 6.34 38.69 -28.69
CA THR A 534 6.71 37.28 -28.66
C THR A 534 6.15 36.65 -27.40
N VAL A 535 5.39 35.57 -27.57
CA VAL A 535 4.91 34.74 -26.45
C VAL A 535 5.56 33.37 -26.52
N GLN A 536 6.09 32.91 -25.40
CA GLN A 536 6.82 31.65 -25.28
C GLN A 536 6.00 30.64 -24.46
N TYR A 537 5.91 29.41 -24.96
CA TYR A 537 5.17 28.30 -24.37
C TYR A 537 6.11 27.12 -24.12
N LEU A 538 6.27 26.75 -22.85
CA LEU A 538 7.15 25.65 -22.43
C LEU A 538 6.37 24.33 -22.35
N ILE A 539 6.46 23.50 -23.39
CA ILE A 539 5.65 22.28 -23.51
C ILE A 539 6.53 21.02 -23.49
N GLN A 540 6.04 19.96 -22.85
CA GLN A 540 6.61 18.63 -22.98
C GLN A 540 6.07 17.97 -24.27
N MET A 541 6.95 17.56 -25.19
CA MET A 541 6.52 16.93 -26.45
C MET A 541 6.14 15.47 -26.20
N ASP A 542 4.89 15.27 -25.79
CA ASP A 542 4.23 13.99 -25.64
C ASP A 542 3.25 13.71 -26.78
N ASP A 543 2.67 12.50 -26.81
CA ASP A 543 1.71 12.09 -27.83
C ASP A 543 0.46 12.98 -27.85
N VAL A 544 0.08 13.56 -26.71
CA VAL A 544 -1.07 14.47 -26.57
C VAL A 544 -0.80 15.80 -27.26
N THR A 545 0.37 16.38 -27.02
CA THR A 545 0.81 17.63 -27.66
C THR A 545 0.95 17.45 -29.17
N LEU A 546 1.57 16.35 -29.61
CA LEU A 546 1.68 16.03 -31.04
C LEU A 546 0.31 15.85 -31.69
N HIS A 547 -0.63 15.19 -31.01
CA HIS A 547 -1.99 15.06 -31.48
C HIS A 547 -2.72 16.41 -31.56
N TYR A 548 -2.52 17.29 -30.57
CA TYR A 548 -3.07 18.65 -30.57
C TYR A 548 -2.54 19.45 -31.76
N LEU A 549 -1.23 19.50 -31.97
CA LEU A 549 -0.60 20.23 -33.08
C LEU A 549 -1.03 19.69 -34.45
N HIS A 550 -1.29 18.39 -34.58
CA HIS A 550 -1.77 17.80 -35.83
C HIS A 550 -3.25 18.11 -36.09
N ARG A 551 -4.07 18.24 -35.05
CA ARG A 551 -5.53 18.36 -35.17
C ARG A 551 -6.03 19.80 -35.12
N VAL A 552 -5.33 20.67 -34.40
CA VAL A 552 -5.76 22.04 -34.12
C VAL A 552 -4.80 23.02 -34.76
N SER A 553 -5.33 23.89 -35.62
CA SER A 553 -4.63 25.06 -36.13
C SER A 553 -4.82 26.23 -35.17
N LEU A 554 -3.77 26.99 -34.90
CA LEU A 554 -3.88 28.25 -34.16
C LEU A 554 -4.83 29.20 -34.90
N LYS A 555 -5.75 29.83 -34.17
CA LYS A 555 -6.69 30.81 -34.71
C LYS A 555 -6.40 32.15 -34.06
N PHE A 556 -6.35 33.20 -34.89
CA PHE A 556 -6.09 34.58 -34.50
C PHE A 556 -7.30 35.46 -34.79
#